data_AF-A0A367HQN9-F1
#
_entry.id   AF-A0A367HQN9-F1
#
_cell.length_a   1.000
_cell.length_b   1.000
_cell.length_c   1.000
_cell.angle_alpha   90.00
_cell.angle_beta   90.00
_cell.angle_gamma   90.00
#
_symmetry.space_group_name_H-M   'P 1'
#
loop_
_entity.id
_entity.type
_entity.pdbx_description
1 polymer ?
#
loop_
_entity_poly.entity_id
_entity_poly.type
_entity_poly.pdbx_seq_one_letter_code
_entity_poly.pdbx_strand_id
1 'polypeptide(L)' 'MLRKLSGDPECRNGTCPTLWGTEDARNYVVQGYVITDPELLAQLDLPEGETAVLVPAAVLEEYFRAQR' A
#
# COMPACT_ATOMS: atom_id res chain seq x y z
N MET A 1 -11.99 -12.87 -2.19
CA MET A 1 -12.08 -11.54 -2.83
C MET A 1 -11.37 -10.49 -1.99
N LEU A 2 -11.11 -9.29 -2.52
CA LEU A 2 -10.47 -8.19 -1.80
C LEU A 2 -11.52 -7.17 -1.35
N ARG A 3 -11.45 -6.73 -0.10
CA ARG A 3 -12.30 -5.66 0.45
C ARG A 3 -11.49 -4.38 0.59
N LYS A 4 -11.96 -3.28 0.02
CA LYS A 4 -11.33 -1.96 0.20
C LYS A 4 -11.46 -1.53 1.67
N LEU A 5 -10.36 -1.12 2.28
CA LEU A 5 -10.29 -0.72 3.69
C LEU A 5 -10.05 0.77 3.86
N SER A 6 -9.11 1.33 3.09
CA SER A 6 -8.78 2.76 3.09
C SER A 6 -8.15 3.15 1.75
N GLY A 7 -8.09 4.45 1.45
CA GLY A 7 -7.44 4.97 0.25
C GLY A 7 -7.05 6.43 0.41
N ASP A 8 -6.25 6.95 -0.51
CA ASP A 8 -5.74 8.32 -0.41
C ASP A 8 -6.89 9.37 -0.40
N PRO A 9 -7.04 10.18 0.66
CA PRO A 9 -8.11 11.18 0.77
C PRO A 9 -7.96 12.34 -0.21
N GLU A 10 -6.75 12.59 -0.73
CA GLU A 10 -6.45 13.69 -1.66
C GLU A 10 -6.50 13.27 -3.13
N CYS A 11 -7.00 12.07 -3.42
CA CYS A 11 -7.00 11.55 -4.79
C CYS A 11 -7.90 12.38 -5.72
N ARG A 12 -7.29 13.19 -6.61
CA ARG A 12 -8.01 14.07 -7.56
C ARG A 12 -7.96 13.61 -9.02
N ASN A 13 -7.20 12.59 -9.41
CA ASN A 13 -7.30 11.87 -10.69
C ASN A 13 -6.24 10.74 -10.76
N GLY A 14 -6.62 9.52 -11.15
CA GLY A 14 -5.70 8.40 -11.43
C GLY A 14 -5.90 7.14 -10.56
N THR A 15 -4.92 6.23 -10.56
CA THR A 15 -4.90 5.05 -9.68
C THR A 15 -4.51 5.44 -8.26
N CYS A 16 -5.49 5.60 -7.36
CA CYS A 16 -5.25 6.02 -5.99
C CYS A 16 -4.58 4.91 -5.17
N PRO A 17 -3.56 5.22 -4.36
CA PRO A 17 -3.06 4.30 -3.34
C PRO A 17 -4.20 3.82 -2.45
N THR A 18 -4.27 2.50 -2.25
CA THR A 18 -5.43 1.86 -1.63
C THR A 18 -4.98 0.67 -0.79
N LEU A 19 -5.53 0.57 0.42
CA LEU A 19 -5.38 -0.59 1.29
C LEU A 19 -6.59 -1.51 1.12
N TRP A 20 -6.31 -2.79 0.89
CA TRP A 20 -7.31 -3.85 0.80
C TRP A 20 -7.07 -4.92 1.86
N GLY A 21 -8.12 -5.55 2.34
CA GLY A 21 -8.06 -6.73 3.20
C GLY A 21 -8.46 -7.98 2.44
N THR A 22 -7.83 -9.11 2.78
CA THR A 22 -8.30 -10.43 2.37
C THR A 22 -9.58 -10.82 3.12
N GLU A 23 -10.34 -11.77 2.57
CA GLU A 23 -11.59 -12.25 3.20
C GLU A 23 -11.39 -12.84 4.60
N ASP A 24 -10.25 -13.50 4.82
CA ASP A 24 -9.90 -14.07 6.12
C ASP A 24 -9.36 -13.02 7.11
N ALA A 25 -9.25 -11.76 6.69
CA ALA A 25 -8.70 -10.64 7.45
C ALA A 25 -7.29 -10.87 8.02
N ARG A 26 -6.51 -11.81 7.44
CA ARG A 26 -5.16 -12.12 7.91
C ARG A 26 -4.07 -11.35 7.17
N ASN A 27 -4.38 -10.89 5.95
CA ASN A 27 -3.41 -10.25 5.08
C ASN A 27 -3.99 -8.95 4.51
N TYR A 28 -3.07 -8.04 4.23
CA TYR A 28 -3.37 -6.80 3.52
C TYR A 28 -2.74 -6.84 2.14
N VAL A 29 -3.44 -6.24 1.17
CA VAL A 29 -2.89 -5.93 -0.15
C VAL A 29 -2.82 -4.42 -0.26
N VAL A 30 -1.65 -3.90 -0.63
CA VAL A 30 -1.41 -2.46 -0.70
C VAL A 30 -1.10 -2.06 -2.12
N GLN A 31 -1.88 -1.12 -2.66
CA GLN A 31 -1.61 -0.46 -3.92
C GLN A 31 -0.86 0.85 -3.64
N GLY A 32 0.22 1.08 -4.38
CA GLY A 32 1.03 2.30 -4.31
C GLY A 32 1.79 2.54 -5.60
N TYR A 33 2.77 3.43 -5.55
CA TYR A 33 3.64 3.79 -6.67
C TYR A 33 4.90 2.92 -6.65
N VAL A 34 5.19 2.20 -7.73
CA VAL A 34 6.40 1.35 -7.81
C VAL A 34 7.65 2.19 -7.56
N ILE A 35 8.51 1.71 -6.67
CA ILE A 35 9.82 2.31 -6.42
C ILE A 35 10.75 1.88 -7.55
N THR A 36 11.30 2.85 -8.28
CA THR A 36 12.27 2.62 -9.36
C THR A 36 13.67 3.12 -9.02
N ASP A 37 13.83 3.79 -7.88
CA ASP A 37 15.12 4.28 -7.39
C ASP A 37 15.97 3.11 -6.89
N PRO A 38 17.13 2.83 -7.52
CA PRO A 38 17.98 1.72 -7.13
C PRO A 38 18.61 1.90 -5.74
N GLU A 39 18.85 3.12 -5.27
CA GLU A 39 19.41 3.36 -3.93
C GLU A 39 18.38 3.08 -2.83
N LEU A 40 17.11 3.37 -3.09
CA LEU A 40 16.01 2.98 -2.19
C LEU A 40 15.77 1.47 -2.21
N LEU A 41 15.79 0.86 -3.40
CA LEU A 41 15.61 -0.60 -3.52
C LEU A 41 16.77 -1.37 -2.89
N ALA A 42 18.01 -0.91 -2.98
CA ALA A 42 19.17 -1.57 -2.36
C ALA A 42 19.13 -1.58 -0.82
N GLN A 43 18.27 -0.76 -0.19
CA GLN A 43 18.03 -0.81 1.26
C GLN A 43 17.05 -1.92 1.65
N LEU A 44 16.31 -2.45 0.67
CA LEU A 44 15.36 -3.53 0.84
C LEU A 44 16.02 -4.79 0.24
N ASP A 45 16.34 -5.79 1.05
CA ASP A 45 16.90 -7.07 0.56
C ASP A 45 15.83 -7.88 -0.21
N LEU A 46 15.35 -7.34 -1.32
CA LEU A 46 14.25 -7.90 -2.12
C LEU A 46 14.74 -9.09 -2.95
N PRO A 47 14.06 -10.24 -2.88
CA PRO A 47 14.28 -11.36 -3.78
C PRO A 47 14.05 -11.01 -5.26
N GLU A 48 14.63 -11.82 -6.14
CA GLU A 48 14.39 -11.71 -7.57
C GLU A 48 12.90 -11.86 -7.89
N GLY A 49 12.37 -10.93 -8.70
CA GLY A 49 10.96 -10.89 -9.08
C GLY A 49 10.05 -10.14 -8.13
N GLU A 50 10.57 -9.63 -7.00
CA GLU A 50 9.82 -8.76 -6.09
C GLU A 50 10.06 -7.28 -6.38
N THR A 51 9.13 -6.43 -5.94
CA THR A 51 9.23 -4.97 -6.04
C THR A 51 8.62 -4.32 -4.80
N ALA A 52 9.03 -3.10 -4.50
CA ALA A 52 8.42 -2.26 -3.47
C ALA A 52 7.53 -1.17 -4.08
N VAL A 53 6.55 -0.71 -3.31
CA VAL A 53 5.71 0.44 -3.65
C VAL A 53 5.74 1.49 -2.54
N LEU A 54 5.75 2.76 -2.92
CA LEU A 54 5.52 3.89 -2.03
C LEU A 54 4.02 4.10 -1.86
N VAL A 55 3.61 4.25 -0.60
CA VAL A 55 2.22 4.42 -0.21
C VAL A 55 2.14 5.60 0.75
N PRO A 56 1.24 6.59 0.54
CA PRO A 56 1.05 7.68 1.47
C PRO A 56 0.65 7.17 2.85
N ALA A 57 1.32 7.66 3.90
CA ALA A 57 1.09 7.22 5.27
C ALA A 57 -0.38 7.35 5.69
N ALA A 58 -1.07 8.41 5.22
CA ALA A 58 -2.49 8.65 5.48
C ALA A 58 -3.38 7.43 5.16
N VAL A 59 -3.09 6.69 4.08
CA VAL A 59 -3.87 5.50 3.70
C VAL A 59 -3.85 4.44 4.79
N LEU A 60 -2.69 4.19 5.38
CA LEU A 60 -2.53 3.20 6.46
C LEU A 60 -3.02 3.77 7.80
N GLU A 61 -2.66 5.00 8.11
CA GLU A 61 -3.01 5.65 9.38
C GLU A 61 -4.52 5.81 9.57
N GLU A 62 -5.25 6.20 8.52
CA GLU A 62 -6.71 6.32 8.58
C GLU A 62 -7.36 4.98 8.96
N TYR A 63 -6.92 3.88 8.34
CA TYR A 63 -7.44 2.55 8.64
C TYR A 63 -7.10 2.14 10.07
N PHE A 64 -5.83 2.20 10.47
CA PHE A 64 -5.41 1.74 11.79
C PHE A 64 -5.92 2.62 12.93
N ARG A 65 -6.14 3.91 12.69
CA ARG A 65 -6.81 4.80 13.64
C ARG A 65 -8.27 4.39 13.87
N ALA A 66 -8.98 4.00 12.81
CA ALA A 66 -10.38 3.57 12.90
C ALA A 66 -10.58 2.19 13.55
N GLN A 67 -9.52 1.40 13.74
CA GLN A 67 -9.58 0.10 14.43
C GLN A 67 -9.31 0.20 15.95
N ARG A 68 -9.04 1.40 16.48
CA ARG A 68 -8.73 1.62 17.91
C ARG A 68 -9.98 1.87 18.74
#